data_AF-A0AA42ATM7-F1
#
_entry.id   AF-A0AA42ATM7-F1
#
_cell.length_a   1.000
_cell.length_b   1.000
_cell.length_c   1.000
_cell.angle_alpha   90.00
_cell.angle_beta   90.00
_cell.angle_gamma   90.00
#
_symmetry.space_group_name_H-M   'P 1'
#
loop_
_entity.id
_entity.type
_entity.pdbx_description
1 polymer ?
#
loop_
_entity_poly.entity_id
_entity_poly.type
_entity_poly.pdbx_seq_one_letter_code
_entity_poly.pdbx_strand_id
1 'polypeptide(L)'
;MKKLSSMGGLIMMIFLSFSLMFNNGVLGIRLPDRISNVAKDSTVNQQTLKTAVFALGSFWRSESVFGCLNGVVRTTAGYAGGAKTNPEFRSLGDHAESVQ
;
A
#
# COMPACT_ATOMS: atom_id res chain seq x y z
N MET A 1 -6.40 -52.46 13.86
CA MET A 1 -5.24 -51.86 13.13
C MET A 1 -5.74 -50.66 12.31
N LYS A 2 -5.82 -49.44 12.89
CA LYS A 2 -6.31 -48.23 12.18
C LYS A 2 -5.51 -46.94 12.55
N LYS A 3 -4.25 -47.08 12.98
CA LYS A 3 -3.41 -45.93 13.41
C LYS A 3 -2.40 -45.45 12.36
N LEU A 4 -2.33 -46.11 11.19
CA LEU A 4 -1.29 -45.82 10.20
C LEU A 4 -1.68 -44.76 9.15
N SER A 5 -2.97 -44.46 8.98
CA SER A 5 -3.45 -43.43 8.03
C SER A 5 -3.45 -41.99 8.58
N SER A 6 -3.48 -41.81 9.90
CA SER A 6 -3.52 -40.49 10.54
C SER A 6 -2.14 -39.81 10.55
N MET A 7 -1.07 -40.60 10.67
CA MET A 7 0.30 -40.09 10.75
C MET A 7 0.79 -39.51 9.41
N GLY A 8 0.38 -40.12 8.28
CA GLY A 8 0.69 -39.60 6.94
C GLY A 8 -0.02 -38.27 6.64
N GLY A 9 -1.27 -38.11 7.09
CA GLY A 9 -2.01 -36.86 6.95
C GLY A 9 -1.36 -35.72 7.76
N LEU A 10 -0.91 -36.00 8.99
CA LEU A 10 -0.23 -35.02 9.83
C LEU A 10 1.09 -34.55 9.19
N ILE A 11 1.88 -35.50 8.66
CA ILE A 11 3.13 -35.19 7.95
C ILE A 11 2.84 -34.33 6.71
N MET A 12 1.82 -34.67 5.93
CA MET A 12 1.43 -33.89 4.75
C MET A 12 0.96 -32.47 5.12
N MET A 13 0.20 -32.32 6.21
CA MET A 13 -0.23 -31.01 6.72
C MET A 13 0.94 -30.16 7.22
N ILE A 14 1.94 -30.79 7.84
CA ILE A 14 3.18 -30.12 8.25
C ILE A 14 3.95 -29.65 7.01
N PHE A 15 4.12 -30.50 6.00
CA PHE A 15 4.80 -30.11 4.75
C PHE A 15 4.05 -29.02 3.98
N LEU A 16 2.71 -29.06 3.94
CA LEU A 16 1.90 -28.01 3.31
C LEU A 16 2.02 -26.68 4.07
N SER A 17 1.99 -26.73 5.41
CA SER A 17 2.16 -25.54 6.26
C SER A 17 3.57 -24.96 6.15
N PHE A 18 4.59 -25.82 6.10
CA PHE A 18 5.98 -25.43 5.86
C PHE A 18 6.10 -24.81 4.47
N SER A 19 5.63 -25.46 3.42
CA SER A 19 5.64 -24.90 2.06
C SER A 19 4.94 -23.53 1.97
N LEU A 20 3.81 -23.34 2.68
CA LEU A 20 3.17 -22.03 2.80
C LEU A 20 4.05 -21.02 3.57
N MET A 21 4.73 -21.42 4.65
CA MET A 21 5.66 -20.54 5.40
C MET A 21 6.92 -20.16 4.60
N PHE A 22 7.44 -21.03 3.74
CA PHE A 22 8.65 -20.77 2.93
C PHE A 22 8.34 -20.10 1.58
N ASN A 23 7.15 -20.33 0.99
CA ASN A 23 6.72 -19.64 -0.22
C ASN A 23 6.06 -18.28 0.05
N ASN A 24 5.70 -18.00 1.30
CA ASN A 24 5.39 -16.65 1.73
C ASN A 24 6.71 -15.94 2.03
N GLY A 25 7.39 -15.50 0.97
CA GLY A 25 8.03 -14.19 1.04
C GLY A 25 6.92 -13.23 1.44
N VAL A 26 6.73 -13.02 2.74
CA VAL A 26 5.79 -12.05 3.27
C VAL A 26 6.27 -10.73 2.71
N LEU A 27 5.68 -10.32 1.58
CA LEU A 27 5.61 -8.96 1.09
C LEU A 27 4.76 -8.16 2.08
N GLY A 28 5.08 -8.26 3.37
CA GLY A 28 4.71 -7.22 4.31
C GLY A 28 5.47 -6.02 3.81
N ILE A 29 4.75 -5.11 3.14
CA ILE A 29 5.17 -3.78 2.69
C ILE A 29 6.68 -3.63 2.79
N ARG A 30 7.42 -4.32 1.90
CA ARG A 30 8.85 -4.07 1.78
C ARG A 30 8.89 -2.65 1.25
N LEU A 31 9.12 -1.69 2.13
CA LEU A 31 9.62 -0.39 1.73
C LEU A 31 10.84 -0.72 0.86
N PRO A 32 10.82 -0.41 -0.45
CA PRO A 32 12.05 -0.46 -1.23
C PRO A 32 13.07 0.44 -0.51
N ASP A 33 14.31 -0.02 -0.50
CA ASP A 33 15.38 0.47 0.38
C ASP A 33 15.33 1.99 0.62
N ARG A 34 15.23 2.31 1.90
CA ARG A 34 15.28 3.64 2.51
C ARG A 34 16.31 4.54 1.81
N ILE A 35 15.83 5.67 1.29
CA ILE A 35 16.56 6.91 1.00
C ILE A 35 17.76 6.69 0.07
N SER A 36 17.55 6.92 -1.24
CA SER A 36 18.67 7.39 -2.06
C SER A 36 19.22 8.65 -1.38
N ASN A 37 20.53 8.71 -1.17
CA ASN A 37 21.19 9.98 -0.90
C ASN A 37 20.87 10.86 -2.10
N VAL A 38 19.79 11.63 -2.02
CA VAL A 38 19.54 12.74 -2.93
C VAL A 38 20.68 13.69 -2.61
N ALA A 39 21.79 13.53 -3.33
CA ALA A 39 22.75 14.59 -3.50
C ALA A 39 21.89 15.82 -3.78
N LYS A 40 21.94 16.76 -2.84
CA LYS A 40 21.14 17.98 -2.84
C LYS A 40 21.54 18.74 -4.09
N ASP A 41 20.91 18.41 -5.21
CA ASP A 41 21.19 19.07 -6.47
C ASP A 41 20.68 20.48 -6.30
N SER A 42 21.62 21.37 -6.03
CA SER A 42 21.36 22.75 -5.65
C SER A 42 20.92 23.58 -6.86
N THR A 43 20.81 22.96 -8.03
CA THR A 43 20.02 23.42 -9.17
C THR A 43 18.60 22.86 -9.10
N VAL A 44 17.82 23.26 -8.10
CA VAL A 44 16.35 23.19 -8.21
C VAL A 44 15.95 24.23 -9.26
N ASN A 45 16.11 23.84 -10.52
CA ASN A 45 15.38 24.43 -11.62
C ASN A 45 13.90 24.38 -11.23
N GLN A 46 13.13 25.42 -11.52
CA GLN A 46 11.72 25.48 -11.13
C GLN A 46 10.90 24.50 -11.97
N GLN A 47 11.14 23.20 -11.82
CA GLN A 47 10.30 22.16 -12.39
C GLN A 47 8.91 22.35 -11.83
N THR A 48 7.99 22.76 -12.71
CA THR A 48 6.57 22.81 -12.39
C THR A 48 6.10 21.40 -12.05
N LEU A 49 5.78 21.17 -10.78
CA LEU A 49 5.25 19.89 -10.32
C LEU A 49 3.89 19.64 -10.99
N LYS A 50 3.63 18.36 -11.31
CA LYS A 50 2.33 17.90 -11.79
C LYS A 50 1.58 17.27 -10.64
N THR A 51 0.26 17.39 -10.70
CA THR A 51 -0.67 16.83 -9.71
C THR A 51 -1.57 15.83 -10.39
N ALA A 52 -1.81 14.71 -9.72
CA ALA A 52 -2.78 13.69 -10.12
C ALA A 52 -3.69 13.42 -8.91
N VAL A 53 -4.91 12.94 -9.16
CA VAL A 53 -5.84 12.56 -8.09
C VAL A 53 -6.34 11.16 -8.36
N PHE A 54 -6.27 10.29 -7.36
CA PHE A 54 -6.67 8.89 -7.45
C PHE A 54 -7.69 8.54 -6.37
N ALA A 55 -8.71 7.76 -6.72
CA ALA A 55 -9.69 7.19 -5.80
C ALA A 55 -9.65 5.65 -5.90
N LEU A 56 -8.93 5.00 -4.98
CA LEU A 56 -8.55 3.57 -5.05
C LEU A 56 -9.06 2.74 -3.87
N GLY A 57 -10.06 3.24 -3.14
CA GLY A 57 -10.49 2.70 -1.84
C GLY A 57 -9.86 3.48 -0.69
N SER A 58 -9.53 2.79 0.41
CA SER A 58 -9.06 3.47 1.63
C SER A 58 -7.79 4.30 1.40
N PHE A 59 -7.85 5.61 1.68
CA PHE A 59 -6.73 6.52 1.42
C PHE A 59 -5.49 6.20 2.29
N TRP A 60 -5.64 5.54 3.45
CA TRP A 60 -4.51 5.19 4.31
C TRP A 60 -3.51 4.29 3.59
N ARG A 61 -4.02 3.37 2.76
CA ARG A 61 -3.17 2.48 1.97
C ARG A 61 -2.57 3.21 0.78
N SER A 62 -3.38 3.91 -0.01
CA SER A 62 -2.90 4.55 -1.24
C SER A 62 -1.92 5.69 -0.94
N GLU A 63 -2.23 6.54 0.04
CA GLU A 63 -1.34 7.64 0.47
C GLU A 63 0.03 7.12 0.92
N SER A 64 0.06 6.07 1.75
CA SER A 64 1.31 5.47 2.21
C SER A 64 2.15 4.90 1.06
N VAL A 65 1.50 4.27 0.08
CA VAL A 65 2.17 3.71 -1.11
C VAL A 65 2.75 4.83 -1.97
N PHE A 66 1.95 5.84 -2.35
CA PHE A 66 2.42 6.96 -3.18
C PHE A 66 3.51 7.78 -2.48
N GLY A 67 3.40 8.00 -1.17
CA GLY A 67 4.39 8.74 -0.39
C GLY A 67 5.78 8.08 -0.34
N CYS A 68 5.88 6.80 -0.71
CA CYS A 68 7.15 6.07 -0.81
C CYS A 68 7.72 6.02 -2.24
N LEU A 69 7.02 6.56 -3.24
CA LEU A 69 7.46 6.48 -4.64
C LEU A 69 8.47 7.59 -4.98
N ASN A 70 9.56 7.20 -5.65
CA ASN A 70 10.53 8.17 -6.19
C ASN A 70 9.85 9.13 -7.16
N GLY A 71 10.12 10.43 -6.98
CA GLY A 71 9.52 11.50 -7.79
C GLY A 71 8.20 12.05 -7.25
N VAL A 72 7.59 11.40 -6.23
CA VAL A 72 6.47 12.00 -5.49
C VAL A 72 7.03 12.96 -4.45
N VAL A 73 6.71 14.24 -4.59
CA VAL A 73 7.19 15.29 -3.69
C VAL A 73 6.29 15.44 -2.45
N ARG A 74 4.98 15.20 -2.62
CA ARG A 74 3.97 15.32 -1.57
C ARG A 74 2.75 14.50 -1.93
N THR A 75 2.11 13.94 -0.92
CA THR A 75 0.76 13.37 -1.00
C THR A 75 -0.20 14.11 -0.08
N THR A 76 -1.50 14.06 -0.35
CA THR A 76 -2.54 14.53 0.57
C THR A 76 -3.79 13.68 0.44
N ALA A 77 -4.24 13.07 1.54
CA ALA A 77 -5.54 12.39 1.60
C ALA A 77 -6.72 13.37 1.72
N GLY A 78 -7.86 13.02 1.10
CA GLY A 78 -9.08 13.80 1.15
C GLY A 78 -10.26 13.09 0.47
N TYR A 79 -11.28 13.88 0.08
CA TYR A 79 -12.50 13.38 -0.57
C TYR A 79 -12.76 14.16 -1.86
N ALA A 80 -13.05 13.47 -2.96
CA ALA A 80 -13.28 14.09 -4.26
C ALA A 80 -14.40 13.40 -5.05
N GLY A 81 -14.89 14.06 -6.10
CA GLY A 81 -15.84 13.49 -7.06
C GLY A 81 -17.33 13.58 -6.69
N GLY A 82 -17.67 14.03 -5.48
CA GLY A 82 -19.05 14.23 -5.04
C GLY A 82 -19.53 15.69 -5.10
N ALA A 83 -20.80 15.90 -4.75
CA ALA A 83 -21.46 17.21 -4.76
C ALA A 83 -21.50 17.90 -3.39
N LYS A 84 -21.22 17.18 -2.29
CA LYS A 84 -21.28 17.74 -0.93
C LYS A 84 -20.17 18.79 -0.71
N THR A 85 -20.54 19.97 -0.24
CA THR A 85 -19.56 20.99 0.16
C THR A 85 -18.92 20.64 1.50
N ASN A 86 -17.61 20.86 1.60
CA ASN A 86 -16.80 20.58 2.80
C ASN A 86 -17.04 19.17 3.40
N PRO A 87 -16.77 18.09 2.64
CA PRO A 87 -16.94 16.72 3.13
C PRO A 87 -16.01 16.44 4.30
N GLU A 88 -16.51 15.68 5.29
CA GLU A 88 -15.76 15.26 6.46
C GLU A 88 -15.74 13.73 6.56
N PHE A 89 -14.80 13.17 7.34
CA PHE A 89 -14.59 11.72 7.42
C PHE A 89 -15.85 10.91 7.76
N ARG A 90 -16.70 11.43 8.65
CA ARG A 90 -17.94 10.75 9.06
C ARG A 90 -19.15 11.11 8.20
N SER A 91 -18.99 12.04 7.26
CA SER A 91 -20.08 12.54 6.42
C SER A 91 -19.50 13.07 5.10
N LEU A 92 -19.06 12.15 4.24
CA LEU A 92 -18.45 12.50 2.95
C LEU A 92 -19.44 12.55 1.79
N GLY A 93 -20.66 12.02 1.94
CA GLY A 93 -21.68 12.00 0.88
C GLY A 93 -21.32 11.06 -0.26
N ASP A 94 -21.44 11.54 -1.49
CA ASP A 94 -21.14 10.85 -2.75
C ASP A 94 -19.67 11.01 -3.19
N HIS A 95 -18.81 11.57 -2.34
CA HIS A 95 -17.38 11.61 -2.59
C HIS A 95 -16.74 10.22 -2.48
N ALA A 96 -15.57 10.07 -3.09
CA ALA A 96 -14.68 8.94 -2.87
C ALA A 96 -13.46 9.38 -2.04
N GLU A 97 -13.00 8.51 -1.15
CA GLU A 97 -11.67 8.64 -0.54
C GLU A 97 -10.62 8.74 -1.65
N SER A 98 -9.83 9.80 -1.60
CA SER A 98 -8.93 10.19 -2.67
C SER A 98 -7.56 10.61 -2.13
N VAL A 99 -6.53 10.44 -2.94
CA VAL A 99 -5.17 10.95 -2.70
C VAL A 99 -4.76 11.85 -3.86
N GLN A 100 -4.17 12.99 -3.52
CA GLN A 100 -3.55 13.96 -4.42
C GLN A 100 -2.03 13.89 -4.32
#